data_AF-A0A1H0VJG8-F1
#
_entry.id   AF-A0A1H0VJG8-F1
#
_cell.length_a   1.000
_cell.length_b   1.000
_cell.length_c   1.000
_cell.angle_alpha   90.00
_cell.angle_beta   90.00
_cell.angle_gamma   90.00
#
_symmetry.space_group_name_H-M   'P 1'
#
loop_
_entity.id
_entity.type
_entity.pdbx_description
1 polymer ?
#
loop_
_entity_poly.entity_id
_entity_poly.type
_entity_poly.pdbx_seq_one_letter_code
_entity_poly.pdbx_strand_id
1 'polypeptide(L)'
;MNTSEESEETVRRIEAEIGKSVLDGINERIESEVKGLAAGLTTASAWIDHYLLIDFGFTAGGTYEPNSVQFYSASGFLCSKRTDNNSIQTLAPILACKYVSVTWDTATLESVHIFGMQPKQ
;
A
#
# COMPACT_ATOMS: atom_id res chain seq x y z
N MET A 1 7.31 -19.77 0.45
CA MET A 1 7.20 -19.76 1.92
C MET A 1 8.32 -18.87 2.41
N ASN A 2 8.08 -17.56 2.54
CA ASN A 2 9.01 -16.55 3.12
C ASN A 2 8.39 -15.13 3.24
N THR A 3 7.05 -15.04 3.25
CA THR A 3 6.29 -13.77 3.24
C THR A 3 6.48 -12.92 4.50
N SER A 4 6.92 -13.50 5.62
CA SER A 4 7.11 -12.76 6.87
C SER A 4 8.47 -12.06 6.94
N GLU A 5 9.55 -12.70 6.48
CA GLU A 5 10.93 -12.23 6.73
C GLU A 5 11.28 -10.88 6.07
N GLU A 6 10.74 -10.58 4.88
CA GLU A 6 11.06 -9.35 4.14
C GLU A 6 10.20 -8.16 4.57
N SER A 7 8.92 -8.42 4.88
CA SER A 7 8.08 -7.44 5.56
C SER A 7 8.66 -7.14 6.94
N GLU A 8 9.20 -8.14 7.63
CA GLU A 8 9.93 -7.96 8.90
C GLU A 8 11.20 -7.13 8.70
N GLU A 9 11.97 -7.32 7.63
CA GLU A 9 13.15 -6.49 7.35
C GLU A 9 12.77 -5.03 7.10
N THR A 10 11.74 -4.78 6.28
CA THR A 10 11.25 -3.42 6.04
C THR A 10 10.77 -2.77 7.33
N VAL A 11 10.03 -3.51 8.15
CA VAL A 11 9.61 -3.05 9.49
C VAL A 11 10.82 -2.74 10.37
N ARG A 12 11.84 -3.60 10.43
CA ARG A 12 13.08 -3.34 11.21
C ARG A 12 13.80 -2.09 10.75
N ARG A 13 13.85 -1.83 9.43
CA ARG A 13 14.44 -0.59 8.88
C ARG A 13 13.64 0.63 9.31
N ILE A 14 12.32 0.56 9.25
CA ILE A 14 11.44 1.65 9.72
C ILE A 14 11.64 1.87 11.22
N GLU A 15 11.62 0.82 12.04
CA GLU A 15 11.85 0.90 13.48
C GLU A 15 13.21 1.55 13.82
N ALA A 16 14.25 1.24 13.06
CA ALA A 16 15.57 1.85 13.23
C ALA A 16 15.59 3.35 12.88
N GLU A 17 14.77 3.79 11.94
CA GLU A 17 14.74 5.18 11.47
C GLU A 17 13.84 6.09 12.32
N ILE A 18 12.68 5.60 12.76
CA ILE A 18 11.69 6.44 13.47
C ILE A 18 11.43 6.01 14.92
N GLY A 19 11.98 4.87 15.33
CA GLY A 19 11.74 4.28 16.64
C GLY A 19 10.47 3.45 16.69
N LYS A 20 10.55 2.30 17.38
CA LYS A 20 9.45 1.34 17.52
C LYS A 20 8.15 1.96 18.05
N SER A 21 8.22 2.78 19.11
CA SER A 21 7.03 3.41 19.69
C SER A 21 6.29 4.33 18.72
N VAL A 22 7.00 4.97 17.78
CA VAL A 22 6.37 5.82 16.76
C VAL A 22 5.71 4.95 15.70
N LEU A 23 6.38 3.88 15.27
CA LEU A 23 5.83 2.92 14.32
C LEU A 23 4.56 2.24 14.88
N ASP A 24 4.58 1.83 16.15
CA ASP A 24 3.42 1.23 16.82
C ASP A 24 2.21 2.18 16.79
N GLY A 25 2.41 3.47 17.12
CA GLY A 25 1.35 4.47 17.05
C GLY A 25 0.82 4.74 15.62
N ILE A 26 1.69 4.63 14.61
CA ILE A 26 1.27 4.69 13.20
C ILE A 26 0.42 3.47 12.84
N ASN A 27 0.84 2.27 13.24
CA ASN A 27 0.12 1.03 12.97
C ASN A 27 -1.26 1.04 13.64
N GLU A 28 -1.36 1.52 14.88
CA GLU A 28 -2.66 1.69 15.57
C GLU A 28 -3.60 2.64 14.82
N ARG A 29 -3.06 3.74 14.27
CA ARG A 29 -3.86 4.67 13.45
C ARG A 29 -4.37 3.98 12.19
N ILE A 30 -3.49 3.29 11.46
CA ILE A 30 -3.85 2.55 10.25
C ILE A 30 -4.92 1.51 10.57
N GLU A 31 -4.79 0.76 11.67
CA GLU A 31 -5.77 -0.24 12.08
C GLU A 31 -7.14 0.39 12.35
N SER A 32 -7.18 1.56 13.00
CA SER A 32 -8.42 2.31 13.23
C SER A 32 -9.08 2.75 11.92
N GLU A 33 -8.30 3.28 10.97
CA GLU A 33 -8.78 3.69 9.64
C GLU A 33 -9.32 2.49 8.85
N VAL A 34 -8.61 1.36 8.84
CA VAL A 34 -9.03 0.12 8.18
C VAL A 34 -10.33 -0.40 8.78
N LYS A 35 -10.49 -0.40 10.11
CA LYS A 35 -11.74 -0.80 10.77
C LYS A 35 -12.93 0.05 10.32
N GLY A 36 -12.72 1.35 10.07
CA GLY A 36 -13.76 2.24 9.54
C GLY A 36 -14.13 1.95 8.08
N LEU A 37 -13.13 1.63 7.25
CA LEU A 37 -13.30 1.44 5.80
C LEU A 37 -13.75 0.03 5.40
N ALA A 38 -13.40 -0.98 6.19
CA ALA A 38 -13.53 -2.40 5.85
C ALA A 38 -14.14 -3.23 6.98
N ALA A 39 -15.09 -2.65 7.73
CA ALA A 39 -15.84 -3.35 8.76
C ALA A 39 -16.52 -4.60 8.15
N GLY A 40 -15.99 -5.79 8.46
CA GLY A 40 -16.50 -7.08 7.97
C GLY A 40 -15.68 -7.74 6.86
N LEU A 41 -14.58 -7.14 6.40
CA LEU A 41 -13.63 -7.80 5.50
C LEU A 41 -12.53 -8.50 6.29
N THR A 42 -12.00 -9.59 5.74
CA THR A 42 -10.77 -10.21 6.25
C THR A 42 -9.58 -9.59 5.52
N THR A 43 -8.82 -8.74 6.22
CA THR A 43 -7.72 -7.99 5.63
C THR A 43 -6.35 -8.52 6.00
N ALA A 44 -5.37 -8.32 5.11
CA ALA A 44 -3.95 -8.46 5.40
C ALA A 44 -3.22 -7.13 5.09
N SER A 45 -2.06 -6.91 5.72
CA SER A 45 -1.29 -5.68 5.57
C SER A 45 0.21 -5.96 5.46
N ALA A 46 0.93 -5.10 4.75
CA ALA A 46 2.39 -5.14 4.67
C ALA A 46 2.97 -3.74 4.53
N TRP A 47 4.16 -3.55 5.10
CA TRP A 47 5.03 -2.42 4.77
C TRP A 47 5.93 -2.80 3.61
N ILE A 48 5.98 -1.94 2.59
CA ILE A 48 6.72 -2.17 1.36
C ILE A 48 7.54 -0.93 0.99
N ASP A 49 8.63 -1.18 0.28
CA ASP A 49 9.54 -0.20 -0.32
C ASP A 49 9.44 -0.19 -1.86
N HIS A 50 8.75 -1.17 -2.46
CA HIS A 50 8.57 -1.28 -3.91
C HIS A 50 7.09 -1.41 -4.29
N TYR A 51 6.71 -0.83 -5.41
CA TYR A 51 5.42 -1.01 -6.07
C TYR A 51 5.59 -0.80 -7.57
N LEU A 52 4.65 -1.31 -8.37
CA LEU A 52 4.64 -1.10 -9.81
C LEU A 52 3.39 -0.31 -10.20
N LEU A 53 3.61 0.85 -10.80
CA LEU A 53 2.55 1.57 -11.47
C LEU A 53 2.33 0.94 -12.85
N ILE A 54 1.17 0.33 -13.08
CA ILE A 54 0.77 -0.16 -14.40
C ILE A 54 -0.31 0.77 -14.95
N ASP A 55 0.11 1.70 -15.82
CA ASP A 55 -0.79 2.51 -16.65
C ASP A 55 -1.04 1.81 -17.99
N PHE A 56 -2.25 1.30 -18.20
CA PHE A 56 -2.74 0.85 -19.50
C PHE A 56 -4.09 1.52 -19.79
N GLY A 57 -4.11 2.85 -19.85
CA GLY A 57 -5.37 3.59 -19.99
C GLY A 57 -5.35 4.76 -20.96
N PHE A 58 -4.21 5.06 -21.61
CA PHE A 58 -4.18 6.06 -22.68
C PHE A 58 -4.05 5.43 -24.06
N THR A 59 -5.20 5.00 -24.62
CA THR A 59 -5.34 4.85 -26.07
C THR A 59 -6.03 6.10 -26.59
N ALA A 60 -5.34 6.91 -27.39
CA ALA A 60 -5.93 8.11 -27.98
C ALA A 60 -7.21 7.74 -28.77
N GLY A 61 -8.36 8.26 -28.32
CA GLY A 61 -9.67 8.00 -28.95
C GLY A 61 -10.46 6.80 -28.41
N GLY A 62 -9.97 6.08 -27.41
CA GLY A 62 -10.72 5.02 -26.71
C GLY A 62 -11.55 5.54 -25.52
N THR A 63 -12.58 4.80 -25.13
CA THR A 63 -13.23 5.00 -23.82
C THR A 63 -12.21 4.69 -22.72
N TYR A 64 -12.06 5.58 -21.74
CA TYR A 64 -11.13 5.39 -20.63
C TYR A 64 -11.53 4.16 -19.80
N GLU A 65 -10.64 3.18 -19.70
CA GLU A 65 -10.76 2.03 -18.78
C GLU A 65 -9.92 2.28 -17.53
N PRO A 66 -10.40 1.87 -16.33
CA PRO A 66 -9.67 2.11 -15.09
C PRO A 66 -8.35 1.32 -15.05
N ASN A 67 -7.24 2.04 -14.84
CA ASN A 67 -5.90 1.51 -14.64
C ASN A 67 -5.76 0.78 -13.29
N SER A 68 -4.61 0.16 -13.04
CA SER A 68 -4.33 -0.36 -11.69
C SER A 68 -2.90 -0.11 -11.22
N VAL A 69 -2.76 0.27 -9.95
CA VAL A 69 -1.47 0.21 -9.24
C VAL A 69 -1.35 -1.18 -8.62
N GLN A 70 -0.22 -1.84 -8.83
CA GLN A 70 0.05 -3.17 -8.31
C GLN A 70 1.13 -3.10 -7.23
N PHE A 71 0.82 -3.70 -6.09
CA PHE A 71 1.69 -3.70 -4.93
C PHE A 71 2.34 -5.07 -4.78
N TYR A 72 3.66 -5.04 -4.61
CA TYR A 72 4.49 -6.22 -4.54
C TYR A 72 5.34 -6.17 -3.27
N SER A 73 5.63 -7.35 -2.72
CA SER A 73 6.83 -7.56 -1.92
C SER A 73 7.84 -8.33 -2.77
N ALA A 74 9.06 -8.53 -2.26
CA ALA A 74 10.02 -9.39 -2.93
C ALA A 74 9.54 -10.86 -3.04
N SER A 75 8.58 -11.26 -2.21
CA SER A 75 7.89 -12.56 -2.27
C SER A 75 6.77 -12.64 -3.32
N GLY A 76 6.39 -11.54 -3.97
CA GLY A 76 5.42 -11.51 -5.08
C GLY A 76 4.28 -10.52 -4.91
N PHE A 77 3.23 -10.70 -5.73
CA PHE A 77 2.07 -9.83 -5.77
C PHE A 77 1.28 -9.88 -4.45
N LEU A 78 0.93 -8.71 -3.92
CA LEU A 78 0.11 -8.56 -2.71
C LEU A 78 -1.33 -8.22 -3.08
N CYS A 79 -1.52 -7.12 -3.79
CA CYS A 79 -2.84 -6.60 -4.13
C CYS A 79 -2.75 -5.57 -5.26
N SER A 80 -3.93 -5.14 -5.75
CA SER A 80 -4.05 -4.05 -6.72
C SER A 80 -5.07 -3.00 -6.27
N LYS A 81 -4.87 -1.76 -6.71
CA LYS A 81 -5.85 -0.67 -6.60
C LYS A 81 -6.28 -0.28 -8.00
N ARG A 82 -7.56 -0.41 -8.33
CA ARG A 82 -8.11 0.25 -9.53
C ARG A 82 -8.00 1.77 -9.35
N THR A 83 -7.47 2.43 -10.36
CA THR A 83 -7.23 3.87 -10.35
C THR A 83 -7.72 4.51 -11.62
N ASP A 84 -8.54 5.54 -11.46
CA ASP A 84 -8.78 6.53 -12.51
C ASP A 84 -7.81 7.72 -12.38
N ASN A 85 -7.90 8.72 -13.27
CA ASN A 85 -7.05 9.91 -13.22
C ASN A 85 -7.12 10.67 -11.88
N ASN A 86 -8.31 10.74 -11.28
CA ASN A 86 -8.50 11.41 -10.00
C ASN A 86 -7.82 10.61 -8.87
N SER A 87 -7.97 9.29 -8.88
CA SER A 87 -7.33 8.38 -7.94
C SER A 87 -5.81 8.48 -8.03
N ILE A 88 -5.24 8.53 -9.24
CA ILE A 88 -3.79 8.68 -9.45
C ILE A 88 -3.29 9.99 -8.83
N GLN A 89 -3.98 11.11 -9.01
CA GLN A 89 -3.58 12.39 -8.43
C GLN A 89 -3.54 12.35 -6.90
N THR A 90 -4.47 11.62 -6.27
CA THR A 90 -4.48 11.43 -4.81
C THR A 90 -3.45 10.41 -4.34
N LEU A 91 -3.13 9.41 -5.17
CA LEU A 91 -2.25 8.31 -4.81
C LEU A 91 -0.77 8.65 -5.06
N ALA A 92 -0.45 9.49 -6.05
CA ALA A 92 0.91 9.84 -6.42
C ALA A 92 1.75 10.40 -5.25
N PRO A 93 1.25 11.31 -4.39
CA PRO A 93 2.01 11.77 -3.22
C PRO A 93 2.29 10.66 -2.19
N ILE A 94 1.34 9.72 -2.02
CA ILE A 94 1.49 8.56 -1.13
C ILE A 94 2.57 7.63 -1.68
N LEU A 95 2.55 7.36 -2.98
CA LEU A 95 3.52 6.53 -3.67
C LEU A 95 4.92 7.16 -3.69
N ALA A 96 5.02 8.48 -3.66
CA ALA A 96 6.31 9.19 -3.57
C ALA A 96 6.98 9.07 -2.19
N CYS A 97 6.28 8.56 -1.17
CA CYS A 97 6.87 8.34 0.15
C CYS A 97 7.89 7.20 0.13
N LYS A 98 8.92 7.30 0.99
CA LYS A 98 9.96 6.26 1.12
C LYS A 98 9.41 4.89 1.50
N TYR A 99 8.39 4.85 2.37
CA TYR A 99 7.73 3.61 2.77
C TYR A 99 6.23 3.72 2.52
N VAL A 100 5.63 2.62 2.08
CA VAL A 100 4.18 2.51 1.90
C VAL A 100 3.68 1.35 2.75
N SER A 101 2.61 1.57 3.52
CA SER A 101 1.83 0.50 4.13
C SER A 101 0.60 0.27 3.27
N VAL A 102 0.39 -0.98 2.86
CA VAL A 102 -0.78 -1.38 2.08
C VAL A 102 -1.57 -2.43 2.85
N THR A 103 -2.89 -2.22 2.92
CA THR A 103 -3.86 -3.17 3.46
C THR A 103 -4.80 -3.58 2.35
N TRP A 104 -5.11 -4.87 2.24
CA TRP A 104 -5.98 -5.42 1.20
C TRP A 104 -6.96 -6.44 1.76
N ASP A 105 -8.07 -6.64 1.05
CA ASP A 105 -8.98 -7.74 1.29
C ASP A 105 -8.36 -9.03 0.78
N THR A 106 -8.22 -10.02 1.66
CA THR A 106 -7.59 -11.31 1.35
C THR A 106 -8.40 -12.14 0.36
N ALA A 107 -9.71 -11.88 0.21
CA ALA A 107 -10.57 -12.62 -0.72
C ALA A 107 -10.42 -12.11 -2.16
N THR A 108 -10.31 -10.79 -2.34
CA THR A 108 -10.31 -10.15 -3.68
C THR A 108 -8.93 -9.67 -4.13
N LEU A 109 -7.97 -9.56 -3.23
CA LEU A 109 -6.67 -8.92 -3.45
C LEU A 109 -6.81 -7.47 -3.96
N GLU A 110 -7.91 -6.80 -3.63
CA GLU A 110 -8.04 -5.36 -3.82
C GLU A 110 -7.61 -4.60 -2.56
N SER A 111 -6.84 -3.52 -2.77
CA SER A 111 -6.36 -2.69 -1.66
C SER A 111 -7.54 -1.93 -1.01
N VAL A 112 -7.61 -2.04 0.31
CA VAL A 112 -8.56 -1.36 1.18
C VAL A 112 -8.00 0.00 1.62
N HIS A 113 -6.72 0.03 2.02
CA HIS A 113 -6.07 1.21 2.57
C HIS A 113 -4.61 1.29 2.11
N ILE A 114 -4.14 2.49 1.81
CA ILE A 114 -2.76 2.75 1.38
C ILE A 114 -2.28 3.98 2.13
N PHE A 115 -1.19 3.83 2.86
CA PHE A 115 -0.59 4.87 3.68
C PHE A 115 0.87 5.10 3.27
N GLY A 116 1.27 6.37 3.12
CA GLY A 116 2.64 6.75 2.76
C GLY A 116 3.35 7.37 3.95
N MET A 117 4.61 7.00 4.16
CA MET A 117 5.44 7.52 5.24
C MET A 117 6.80 7.99 4.74
N GLN A 118 7.13 9.23 5.11
CA GLN A 118 8.46 9.81 4.98
C GLN A 118 9.05 9.98 6.38
N PRO A 119 10.15 9.28 6.73
CA PRO A 119 10.90 9.57 7.95
C PRO A 119 11.34 11.04 7.96
N LYS A 120 11.24 11.70 9.11
CA LYS A 120 11.79 13.06 9.27
C LYS A 120 13.31 12.96 9.14
N GLN A 121 13.89 13.80 8.29
CA GLN A 121 15.35 13.96 8.18
C GLN A 121 15.94 14.51 9.47
#